data_AF-A0A2L1U2M4-F1
#
_entry.id   AF-A0A2L1U2M4-F1
#
_cell.length_a   1.000
_cell.length_b   1.000
_cell.length_c   1.000
_cell.angle_alpha   90.00
_cell.angle_beta   90.00
_cell.angle_gamma   90.00
#
_symmetry.space_group_name_H-M   'P 1'
#
loop_
_entity.id
_entity.type
_entity.pdbx_description
1 polymer ?
#
loop_
_entity_poly.entity_id
_entity_poly.type
_entity_poly.pdbx_seq_one_letter_code
_entity_poly.pdbx_strand_id
1 'polypeptide(L)'
;MNIHQLSKKKLRQYRPGMQLIFQDPYNSLNPRIPVGDAIGEALVDHGLATKKEAREGVMEVLDICGLASHHINRYPHEFSGGQRQRICIARAMILNPDFIVVDEPVSALDVCIQAQIINLFSELQEQQDLTYLFISHDLSVVEHLCSTIMHCTYRGYSQPL
;
A
#
# COMPACT_ATOMS: atom_id res chain seq x y z
N MET A 1 15.93 16.30 -6.17
CA MET A 1 16.59 15.41 -7.15
C MET A 1 15.70 15.32 -8.40
N ASN A 2 16.22 15.49 -9.62
CA ASN A 2 15.39 15.45 -10.83
C ASN A 2 15.30 14.01 -11.38
N ILE A 3 14.15 13.36 -11.20
CA ILE A 3 13.91 11.97 -11.62
C ILE A 3 13.97 11.76 -13.14
N HIS A 4 13.71 12.80 -13.94
CA HIS A 4 13.73 12.73 -15.41
C HIS A 4 15.14 12.53 -15.98
N GLN A 5 16.17 12.81 -15.18
CA GLN A 5 17.58 12.69 -15.58
C GLN A 5 18.20 11.35 -15.18
N LEU A 6 17.46 10.47 -14.51
CA LEU A 6 17.98 9.20 -14.03
C LEU A 6 17.87 8.09 -15.09
N SER A 7 18.93 7.30 -15.19
CA SER A 7 18.89 6.07 -15.98
C SER A 7 17.96 5.04 -15.32
N LYS A 8 17.41 4.13 -16.12
CA LYS A 8 16.54 3.04 -15.64
C LYS A 8 17.18 2.23 -14.49
N LYS A 9 18.51 2.04 -14.52
CA LYS A 9 19.26 1.34 -13.46
C LYS A 9 19.24 2.12 -12.14
N LYS A 10 19.45 3.44 -12.19
CA LYS A 10 19.38 4.30 -11.00
C LYS A 10 17.95 4.37 -10.45
N LEU A 11 16.94 4.49 -11.31
CA LEU A 11 15.54 4.46 -10.88
C LEU A 11 15.17 3.17 -10.15
N ARG A 12 15.70 2.02 -10.57
CA ARG A 12 15.45 0.73 -9.90
C ARG A 12 15.94 0.71 -8.44
N GLN A 13 16.96 1.49 -8.09
CA GLN A 13 17.47 1.58 -6.72
C GLN A 13 16.53 2.34 -5.78
N TYR A 14 15.69 3.24 -6.31
CA TYR A 14 14.72 4.00 -5.52
C TYR A 14 13.37 3.29 -5.37
N ARG A 15 13.09 2.27 -6.20
CA ARG A 15 11.80 1.57 -6.19
C ARG A 15 11.44 0.94 -4.84
N PRO A 16 12.36 0.32 -4.07
CA PRO A 16 11.97 -0.23 -2.77
C PRO A 16 11.39 0.84 -1.82
N GLY A 17 11.97 2.04 -1.81
CA GLY A 17 11.49 3.17 -1.01
C GLY A 17 10.23 3.85 -1.54
N MET A 18 9.73 3.48 -2.74
CA MET A 18 8.58 4.10 -3.38
C MET A 18 7.59 3.03 -3.86
N GLN A 19 6.51 2.83 -3.12
CA GLN A 19 5.49 1.82 -3.43
C GLN A 19 4.19 2.44 -3.96
N LEU A 20 3.35 1.58 -4.55
CA LEU A 20 2.05 1.95 -5.09
C LEU A 20 1.01 0.93 -4.62
N ILE A 21 -0.09 1.43 -4.07
CA ILE A 21 -1.28 0.65 -3.72
C ILE A 21 -2.36 1.01 -4.72
N PHE A 22 -2.81 0.02 -5.49
CA PHE A 22 -3.83 0.20 -6.53
C PHE A 22 -5.26 0.09 -5.96
N GLN A 23 -6.20 0.70 -6.68
CA GLN A 23 -7.63 0.70 -6.38
C GLN A 23 -8.26 -0.71 -6.31
N ASP A 24 -7.77 -1.64 -7.13
CA ASP A 24 -8.38 -2.97 -7.26
C ASP A 24 -7.52 -4.05 -6.57
N PRO A 25 -7.84 -4.42 -5.32
CA PRO A 25 -7.16 -5.50 -4.62
C PRO A 25 -7.42 -6.89 -5.22
N TYR A 26 -8.48 -7.06 -6.03
CA TYR A 26 -8.75 -8.33 -6.71
C TYR A 26 -7.77 -8.57 -7.85
N ASN A 27 -7.51 -7.54 -8.67
CA ASN A 27 -6.63 -7.66 -9.82
C ASN A 27 -5.14 -7.53 -9.44
N SER A 28 -4.83 -6.91 -8.29
CA SER A 28 -3.44 -6.74 -7.84
C SER A 28 -2.83 -8.00 -7.22
N LEU A 29 -3.65 -8.94 -6.74
CA LEU A 29 -3.23 -10.20 -6.11
C LEU A 29 -3.45 -11.39 -7.04
N ASN A 30 -2.44 -12.25 -7.17
CA ASN A 30 -2.58 -13.50 -7.92
C ASN A 30 -3.40 -14.52 -7.10
N PRO A 31 -4.60 -14.95 -7.55
CA PRO A 31 -5.48 -15.81 -6.76
C PRO A 31 -4.94 -17.24 -6.56
N ARG A 32 -3.89 -17.62 -7.30
CA ARG A 32 -3.27 -18.95 -7.26
C ARG A 32 -2.06 -19.02 -6.32
N ILE A 33 -1.70 -17.92 -5.67
CA ILE A 33 -0.53 -17.83 -4.81
C ILE A 33 -1.01 -17.52 -3.38
N PRO A 34 -0.44 -18.17 -2.34
CA PRO A 34 -0.70 -17.80 -0.95
C PRO A 34 -0.33 -16.34 -0.68
N VAL A 35 -1.08 -15.66 0.19
CA VAL A 35 -0.84 -14.26 0.52
C VAL A 35 0.56 -14.02 1.07
N GLY A 36 1.10 -15.00 1.80
CA GLY A 36 2.43 -14.91 2.34
C GLY A 36 3.53 -14.85 1.30
N ASP A 37 3.39 -15.67 0.26
CA ASP A 37 4.33 -15.68 -0.86
C ASP A 37 4.18 -14.39 -1.68
N ALA A 38 2.95 -13.93 -1.90
CA ALA A 38 2.68 -12.70 -2.65
C ALA A 38 3.22 -11.42 -1.98
N ILE A 39 3.24 -11.38 -0.64
CA ILE A 39 3.85 -10.28 0.13
C ILE A 39 5.38 -10.45 0.16
N GLY A 40 5.88 -11.64 0.49
CA GLY A 40 7.31 -11.89 0.69
C GLY A 40 8.15 -11.92 -0.60
N GLU A 41 7.54 -12.13 -1.76
CA GLU A 41 8.20 -12.15 -3.08
C GLU A 41 9.09 -10.91 -3.27
N ALA A 42 8.60 -9.74 -2.87
CA ALA A 42 9.33 -8.48 -3.02
C ALA A 42 10.67 -8.47 -2.27
N LEU A 43 10.73 -9.02 -1.04
CA LEU A 43 11.96 -9.11 -0.27
C LEU A 43 12.99 -10.04 -0.93
N VAL A 44 12.52 -11.16 -1.47
CA VAL A 44 13.38 -12.16 -2.11
C VAL A 44 13.90 -11.64 -3.45
N ASP A 45 13.04 -11.04 -4.27
CA ASP A 45 13.37 -10.52 -5.61
C ASP A 45 14.35 -9.34 -5.56
N HIS A 46 14.26 -8.53 -4.51
CA HIS A 46 15.21 -7.46 -4.26
C HIS A 46 16.50 -7.92 -3.54
N GLY A 47 16.59 -9.19 -3.16
CA GLY A 47 17.74 -9.75 -2.46
C GLY A 47 17.93 -9.20 -1.04
N LEU A 48 16.84 -8.75 -0.42
CA LEU A 48 16.84 -8.14 0.91
C LEU A 48 16.69 -9.18 2.03
N ALA A 49 16.12 -10.34 1.72
CA ALA A 49 15.92 -11.42 2.70
C ALA A 49 15.97 -12.80 2.04
N THR A 50 16.35 -13.81 2.80
CA THR A 50 16.12 -15.22 2.45
C THR A 50 14.63 -15.55 2.52
N LYS A 51 14.20 -16.67 1.93
CA LYS A 51 12.80 -17.12 2.03
C LYS A 51 12.30 -17.27 3.47
N LYS A 52 13.18 -17.69 4.39
CA LYS A 52 12.83 -17.86 5.80
C LYS A 52 12.60 -16.51 6.47
N GLU A 53 13.55 -15.58 6.31
CA GLU A 53 13.46 -14.22 6.85
C GLU A 53 12.28 -13.46 6.24
N ALA A 54 12.03 -13.61 4.93
CA ALA A 54 10.88 -13.03 4.27
C ALA A 54 9.57 -13.54 4.88
N ARG A 55 9.49 -14.83 5.21
CA ARG A 55 8.31 -15.40 5.87
C ARG A 55 8.09 -14.81 7.27
N GLU A 56 9.15 -14.56 8.02
CA GLU A 56 9.10 -13.91 9.34
C GLU A 56 8.62 -12.47 9.22
N GLY A 57 9.22 -11.66 8.34
CA GLY A 57 8.77 -10.28 8.08
C GLY A 57 7.34 -10.19 7.55
N VAL A 58 6.90 -11.18 6.77
CA VAL A 58 5.50 -11.26 6.33
C VAL A 58 4.54 -11.47 7.50
N MET A 59 4.89 -12.28 8.48
CA MET A 59 4.04 -12.47 9.66
C MET A 59 3.90 -11.16 10.45
N GLU A 60 5.01 -10.44 10.63
CA GLU A 60 5.03 -9.15 11.32
C GLU A 60 4.18 -8.09 10.58
N VAL A 61 4.36 -7.95 9.27
CA VAL A 61 3.61 -6.93 8.50
C VAL A 61 2.12 -7.24 8.42
N LEU A 62 1.74 -8.54 8.43
CA LEU A 62 0.33 -8.93 8.51
C LEU A 62 -0.28 -8.46 9.83
N ASP A 63 0.39 -8.70 10.96
CA ASP A 63 -0.08 -8.29 12.28
C ASP A 63 -0.19 -6.75 12.37
N ILE A 64 0.80 -6.01 11.86
CA ILE A 64 0.77 -4.54 11.74
C ILE A 64 -0.45 -4.07 10.92
N CYS A 65 -0.78 -4.76 9.84
CA CYS A 65 -1.93 -4.42 9.00
C CYS A 65 -3.27 -4.93 9.57
N GLY A 66 -3.30 -5.45 10.81
CA GLY A 66 -4.49 -5.95 11.48
C GLY A 66 -5.00 -7.28 10.92
N LEU A 67 -4.11 -8.11 10.36
CA LEU A 67 -4.39 -9.46 9.91
C LEU A 67 -3.60 -10.45 10.77
N ALA A 68 -4.22 -11.57 11.15
CA ALA A 68 -3.49 -12.56 11.93
C ALA A 68 -2.36 -13.22 11.11
N SER A 69 -1.14 -13.21 11.63
CA SER A 69 0.06 -13.82 11.02
C SER A 69 -0.13 -15.26 10.53
N HIS A 70 -0.94 -16.09 11.19
CA HIS A 70 -1.22 -17.45 10.75
C HIS A 70 -2.02 -17.54 9.42
N HIS A 71 -2.56 -16.42 8.92
CA HIS A 71 -3.19 -16.33 7.61
C HIS A 71 -2.22 -16.42 6.44
N ILE A 72 -0.90 -16.43 6.69
CA ILE A 72 0.15 -16.43 5.67
C ILE A 72 0.00 -17.50 4.57
N ASN A 73 -0.59 -18.66 4.88
CA ASN A 73 -0.78 -19.76 3.94
C ASN A 73 -2.14 -19.74 3.22
N ARG A 74 -3.01 -18.76 3.53
CA ARG A 74 -4.31 -18.61 2.87
C ARG A 74 -4.16 -17.94 1.51
N TYR A 75 -5.14 -18.14 0.65
CA TYR A 75 -5.24 -17.54 -0.67
C TYR A 75 -6.12 -16.29 -0.65
N PRO A 76 -5.93 -15.34 -1.58
CA PRO A 76 -6.69 -14.09 -1.63
C PRO A 76 -8.22 -14.28 -1.58
N HIS A 77 -8.73 -15.34 -2.19
CA HIS A 77 -10.18 -15.61 -2.24
C HIS A 77 -10.81 -15.94 -0.88
N GLU A 78 -10.00 -16.30 0.12
CA GLU A 78 -10.44 -16.63 1.49
C GLU A 78 -10.62 -15.40 2.38
N PHE A 79 -10.38 -14.19 1.86
CA PHE A 79 -10.46 -12.93 2.59
C PHE A 79 -11.60 -12.05 2.10
N SER A 80 -12.15 -11.25 3.01
CA SER A 80 -13.11 -10.17 2.68
C SER A 80 -12.42 -9.04 1.89
N GLY A 81 -13.20 -8.17 1.25
CA GLY A 81 -12.66 -7.02 0.49
C GLY A 81 -11.72 -6.14 1.32
N GLY A 82 -12.13 -5.78 2.54
CA GLY A 82 -11.28 -5.01 3.46
C GLY A 82 -10.01 -5.74 3.89
N GLN A 83 -10.08 -7.05 4.12
CA GLN A 83 -8.89 -7.85 4.43
C GLN A 83 -7.91 -7.93 3.24
N ARG A 84 -8.42 -8.02 2.01
CA ARG A 84 -7.57 -7.95 0.80
C ARG A 84 -6.93 -6.59 0.62
N GLN A 85 -7.62 -5.51 0.99
CA GLN A 85 -7.01 -4.19 1.01
C GLN A 85 -5.86 -4.12 2.02
N ARG A 86 -6.05 -4.68 3.23
CA ARG A 86 -4.97 -4.82 4.23
C ARG A 86 -3.79 -5.66 3.70
N ILE A 87 -4.05 -6.71 2.93
CA ILE A 87 -3.00 -7.51 2.25
C ILE A 87 -2.23 -6.65 1.22
N CYS A 88 -2.92 -5.80 0.46
CA CYS A 88 -2.28 -4.90 -0.50
C CYS A 88 -1.41 -3.85 0.21
N ILE A 89 -1.89 -3.30 1.32
CA ILE A 89 -1.11 -2.41 2.19
C ILE A 89 0.12 -3.15 2.72
N ALA A 90 -0.05 -4.35 3.29
CA ALA A 90 1.04 -5.17 3.80
C ALA A 90 2.12 -5.44 2.74
N ARG A 91 1.71 -5.73 1.50
CA ARG A 91 2.62 -5.93 0.36
C ARG A 91 3.44 -4.68 0.02
N ALA A 92 2.89 -3.49 0.18
CA ALA A 92 3.66 -2.25 0.01
C ALA A 92 4.60 -2.02 1.21
N MET A 93 4.09 -2.24 2.42
CA MET A 93 4.83 -1.99 3.67
C MET A 93 5.99 -2.94 3.90
N ILE A 94 5.97 -4.15 3.34
CA ILE A 94 7.02 -5.17 3.57
C ILE A 94 8.44 -4.70 3.18
N LEU A 95 8.54 -3.75 2.25
CA LEU A 95 9.82 -3.18 1.83
C LEU A 95 10.28 -1.99 2.68
N ASN A 96 9.53 -1.66 3.74
CA ASN A 96 9.73 -0.51 4.62
C ASN A 96 9.93 0.80 3.82
N PRO A 97 8.94 1.20 3.00
CA PRO A 97 9.11 2.34 2.11
C PRO A 97 9.10 3.67 2.86
N ASP A 98 9.69 4.70 2.25
CA ASP A 98 9.60 6.08 2.75
C ASP A 98 8.41 6.82 2.12
N PHE A 99 7.89 6.31 1.00
CA PHE A 99 6.82 6.93 0.22
C PHE A 99 5.88 5.90 -0.41
N ILE A 100 4.57 6.14 -0.29
CA ILE A 100 3.54 5.33 -0.97
C ILE A 100 2.56 6.21 -1.72
N VAL A 101 2.34 5.89 -2.98
CA VAL A 101 1.19 6.41 -3.75
C VAL A 101 0.00 5.49 -3.51
N VAL A 102 -1.14 6.06 -3.18
CA VAL A 102 -2.35 5.32 -2.85
C VAL A 102 -3.46 5.78 -3.79
N ASP A 103 -3.88 4.89 -4.69
CA ASP A 103 -4.86 5.19 -5.74
C ASP A 103 -6.23 4.62 -5.40
N GLU A 104 -7.19 5.49 -5.09
CA GLU A 104 -8.57 5.18 -4.67
C GLU A 104 -8.70 4.00 -3.70
N PRO A 105 -8.03 4.03 -2.52
CA PRO A 105 -7.85 2.84 -1.68
C PRO A 105 -9.12 2.28 -1.04
N VAL A 106 -10.20 3.05 -1.03
CA VAL A 106 -11.40 2.74 -0.25
C VAL A 106 -12.69 2.81 -1.08
N SER A 107 -12.60 3.14 -2.38
CA SER A 107 -13.79 3.42 -3.21
C SER A 107 -14.71 2.21 -3.42
N ALA A 108 -14.18 0.98 -3.32
CA ALA A 108 -14.94 -0.26 -3.47
C ALA A 108 -15.38 -0.89 -2.13
N LEU A 109 -15.21 -0.21 -0.99
CA LEU A 109 -15.45 -0.76 0.34
C LEU A 109 -16.66 -0.13 1.04
N ASP A 110 -17.34 -0.90 1.89
CA ASP A 110 -18.41 -0.39 2.76
C ASP A 110 -17.89 0.66 3.75
N VAL A 111 -18.70 1.67 4.08
CA VAL A 111 -18.32 2.83 4.92
C VAL A 111 -17.60 2.45 6.22
N CYS A 112 -18.09 1.43 6.94
CA CYS A 112 -17.44 0.97 8.17
C CYS A 112 -16.02 0.40 7.93
N ILE A 113 -15.81 -0.27 6.80
CA ILE A 113 -14.49 -0.80 6.41
C ILE A 113 -13.59 0.34 5.93
N GLN A 114 -14.12 1.34 5.21
CA GLN A 114 -13.35 2.51 4.80
C GLN A 114 -12.71 3.19 6.01
N ALA A 115 -13.49 3.47 7.06
CA ALA A 115 -12.98 4.09 8.29
C ALA A 115 -11.85 3.28 8.93
N GLN A 116 -11.97 1.94 8.94
CA GLN A 116 -10.91 1.08 9.47
C GLN A 116 -9.62 1.11 8.65
N ILE A 117 -9.72 1.22 7.32
CA ILE A 117 -8.56 1.34 6.43
C ILE A 117 -7.90 2.71 6.56
N ILE A 118 -8.72 3.76 6.67
CA ILE A 118 -8.25 5.13 6.91
C ILE A 118 -7.46 5.21 8.22
N ASN A 119 -8.00 4.66 9.31
CA ASN A 119 -7.30 4.61 10.59
C ASN A 119 -5.97 3.85 10.49
N LEU A 120 -5.95 2.73 9.75
CA LEU A 120 -4.72 1.98 9.51
C LEU A 120 -3.66 2.84 8.79
N PHE A 121 -4.04 3.60 7.76
CA PHE A 121 -3.09 4.51 7.10
C PHE A 121 -2.56 5.59 8.06
N SER A 122 -3.43 6.17 8.90
CA SER A 122 -3.00 7.15 9.91
C SER A 122 -2.01 6.55 10.91
N GLU A 123 -2.29 5.35 11.42
CA GLU A 123 -1.42 4.65 12.36
C GLU A 123 -0.05 4.32 11.73
N LEU A 124 -0.04 3.85 10.47
CA LEU A 124 1.19 3.55 9.74
C LEU A 124 2.03 4.82 9.47
N GLN A 125 1.39 5.94 9.15
CA GLN A 125 2.06 7.22 8.97
C GLN A 125 2.79 7.66 10.23
N GLU A 126 2.10 7.65 11.38
CA GLU A 126 2.66 8.09 12.65
C GLU A 126 3.80 7.19 13.13
N GLN A 127 3.68 5.88 12.94
CA GLN A 127 4.67 4.92 13.43
C GLN A 127 5.94 4.85 12.57
N GLN A 128 5.85 5.13 11.27
CA GLN A 128 6.95 4.89 10.33
C GLN A 128 7.43 6.14 9.58
N ASP A 129 6.98 7.33 9.97
CA ASP A 129 7.29 8.62 9.29
C ASP A 129 6.99 8.57 7.78
N LEU A 130 5.90 7.90 7.44
CA LEU A 130 5.59 7.54 6.06
C LEU A 130 4.90 8.68 5.30
N THR A 131 5.41 8.99 4.11
CA THR A 131 4.79 9.98 3.24
C THR A 131 3.79 9.33 2.27
N TYR A 132 2.57 9.86 2.23
CA TYR A 132 1.54 9.42 1.29
C TYR A 132 1.24 10.44 0.21
N LEU A 133 0.97 9.94 -1.00
CA LEU A 133 0.23 10.67 -2.03
C LEU A 133 -1.08 9.93 -2.29
N PHE A 134 -2.17 10.46 -1.73
CA PHE A 134 -3.51 9.91 -1.95
C PHE A 134 -4.14 10.49 -3.21
N ILE A 135 -4.73 9.61 -4.01
CA ILE A 135 -5.58 9.95 -5.16
C ILE A 135 -6.98 9.44 -4.81
N SER A 136 -7.95 10.35 -4.76
CA SER A 136 -9.33 10.04 -4.41
C SER A 136 -10.28 11.06 -5.01
N HIS A 137 -11.49 10.62 -5.35
CA HIS A 137 -12.61 11.50 -5.68
C HIS A 137 -13.49 11.81 -4.45
N ASP A 138 -13.26 11.12 -3.33
CA ASP A 138 -13.97 11.34 -2.07
C ASP A 138 -13.21 12.34 -1.19
N LEU A 139 -13.77 13.55 -1.07
CA LEU A 139 -13.19 14.63 -0.26
C LEU A 139 -13.16 14.30 1.23
N SER A 140 -14.11 13.51 1.75
CA SER A 140 -14.17 13.18 3.18
C SER A 140 -12.97 12.33 3.61
N VAL A 141 -12.51 11.44 2.73
CA VAL A 141 -11.31 10.63 2.93
C VAL A 141 -10.05 11.49 2.89
N VAL A 142 -9.98 12.42 1.93
CA VAL A 142 -8.83 13.31 1.74
C VAL A 142 -8.67 14.28 2.91
N GLU A 143 -9.76 14.88 3.38
CA GLU A 143 -9.76 15.81 4.52
C GLU A 143 -9.28 15.14 5.82
N HIS A 144 -9.50 13.84 5.98
CA HIS A 144 -9.08 13.12 7.19
C HIS A 144 -7.60 12.74 7.21
N LEU A 145 -7.01 12.43 6.05
CA LEU A 145 -5.66 11.86 5.95
C LEU A 145 -4.60 12.84 5.44
N CYS A 146 -4.99 13.87 4.69
CA CYS A 146 -4.04 14.70 3.96
C CYS A 146 -3.78 16.01 4.68
N SER A 147 -2.51 16.32 4.89
CA SER A 147 -2.05 17.63 5.38
C SER A 147 -2.09 18.71 4.29
N THR A 148 -2.09 18.32 3.02
CA THR A 148 -2.17 19.23 1.87
C THR A 148 -3.05 18.62 0.80
N ILE A 149 -3.97 19.42 0.25
CA ILE A 149 -4.97 18.97 -0.72
C ILE A 149 -4.74 19.74 -2.03
N MET A 150 -4.65 19.02 -3.14
CA MET A 150 -4.61 19.60 -4.48
C MET A 150 -5.83 19.15 -5.29
N HIS A 151 -6.70 20.09 -5.64
CA HIS A 151 -7.87 19.80 -6.47
C HIS A 151 -7.51 19.93 -7.96
N CYS A 152 -7.58 18.81 -8.68
CA CYS A 152 -7.36 18.80 -10.13
C CYS A 152 -8.71 18.90 -10.86
N THR A 153 -9.04 20.08 -11.40
CA THR A 153 -10.22 20.23 -12.26
C THR A 153 -9.84 20.03 -13.73
N TYR A 154 -10.57 19.17 -14.44
CA TYR A 154 -10.45 19.08 -15.88
C TYR A 154 -11.22 20.22 -16.56
N ARG A 155 -10.62 21.42 -16.53
CA ARG A 155 -10.88 22.57 -17.42
C ARG A 155 -9.78 23.66 -17.37
N GLY A 156 -8.54 23.28 -17.03
CA GLY A 156 -7.36 24.13 -17.21
C GLY A 156 -7.05 25.11 -16.07
N TYR A 157 -7.65 24.96 -14.89
CA TYR A 157 -7.29 25.76 -13.71
C TYR A 157 -7.18 24.87 -12.47
N SER A 158 -5.96 24.55 -12.05
CA SER A 158 -5.70 24.13 -10.66
C SER A 158 -5.61 25.40 -9.81
N GLN A 159 -6.57 25.60 -8.92
CA GLN A 159 -6.43 26.56 -7.82
C GLN A 159 -6.00 25.77 -6.58
N PRO A 160 -4.88 26.13 -5.93
CA PRO A 160 -4.66 25.68 -4.56
C PRO A 160 -5.74 26.31 -3.66
N LEU A 161 -6.30 25.51 -2.76
CA LEU A 161 -7.11 26.02 -1.64
C LEU A 161 -6.19 26.57 -0.55
#